data_AF-R4WD42-F1
#
_entry.id   AF-R4WD42-F1
#
_cell.length_a   1.000
_cell.length_b   1.000
_cell.length_c   1.000
_cell.angle_alpha   90.00
_cell.angle_beta   90.00
_cell.angle_gamma   90.00
#
_symmetry.space_group_name_H-M   'P 1'
#
loop_
_entity.id
_entity.type
_entity.pdbx_description
1 polymer ?
#
loop_
_entity_poly.entity_id
_entity_poly.type
_entity_poly.pdbx_seq_one_letter_code
_entity_poly.pdbx_strand_id
1 'polypeptide(L)'
;MTDPRIKVLKIKTGVVKRLTKEKICYEKEADQQKERIQKYKDEGKDDADINKQNEVLQESLAMIIDCQRRLSKAFQELETILKDEEDLKETEEYIAAIQILEDAKPVLNSYRY
;
A
#
# COMPACT_ATOMS: atom_id res chain seq x y z
N MET A 1 -1.63 -15.80 -30.36
CA MET A 1 -0.72 -15.87 -29.20
C MET A 1 -0.83 -14.53 -28.50
N THR A 2 -1.21 -14.49 -27.22
CA THR A 2 -1.35 -13.21 -26.49
C THR A 2 0.00 -12.53 -26.41
N ASP A 3 0.06 -11.23 -26.67
CA ASP A 3 1.29 -10.44 -26.60
C ASP A 3 1.97 -10.65 -25.23
N PRO A 4 3.25 -11.06 -25.19
CA PRO A 4 4.00 -11.21 -23.95
C PRO A 4 3.99 -9.95 -23.06
N ARG A 5 3.91 -8.75 -23.65
CA ARG A 5 3.87 -7.46 -22.95
C ARG A 5 2.57 -7.29 -22.15
N ILE A 6 1.43 -7.70 -22.72
CA ILE A 6 0.13 -7.71 -22.03
C ILE A 6 0.20 -8.58 -20.76
N LYS A 7 0.88 -9.74 -20.83
CA LYS A 7 1.07 -10.61 -19.67
C LYS A 7 1.90 -9.93 -18.58
N VAL A 8 2.98 -9.25 -18.94
CA VAL A 8 3.82 -8.49 -18.00
C VAL A 8 3.00 -7.38 -17.34
N LEU A 9 2.24 -6.64 -18.13
CA LEU A 9 1.39 -5.54 -17.65
C LEU A 9 0.38 -6.02 -16.62
N LYS A 10 -0.29 -7.14 -16.88
CA LYS A 10 -1.23 -7.77 -15.94
C LYS A 10 -0.57 -8.20 -14.64
N ILE A 11 0.64 -8.77 -14.71
CA ILE A 11 1.40 -9.19 -13.52
C ILE A 11 1.76 -7.96 -12.67
N LYS A 12 2.35 -6.93 -13.29
CA LYS A 12 2.80 -5.71 -12.60
C LYS A 12 1.63 -4.92 -12.01
N THR A 13 0.53 -4.82 -12.74
CA THR A 13 -0.74 -4.28 -12.25
C THR A 13 -1.23 -5.03 -11.01
N GLY A 14 -1.18 -6.37 -11.04
CA GLY A 14 -1.55 -7.21 -9.90
C GLY A 14 -0.67 -6.99 -8.67
N VAL A 15 0.64 -6.72 -8.86
CA VAL A 15 1.57 -6.40 -7.77
C VAL A 15 1.18 -5.08 -7.11
N VAL A 16 1.00 -4.00 -7.88
CA VAL A 16 0.60 -2.68 -7.36
C VAL A 16 -0.74 -2.78 -6.60
N LYS A 17 -1.72 -3.49 -7.16
CA LYS A 17 -3.02 -3.71 -6.52
C LYS A 17 -2.91 -4.42 -5.16
N ARG A 18 -2.06 -5.44 -5.03
CA ARG A 18 -1.86 -6.15 -3.77
C ARG A 18 -1.17 -5.29 -2.72
N LEU A 19 -0.06 -4.63 -3.11
CA LEU A 19 0.69 -3.75 -2.21
C LEU A 19 -0.16 -2.57 -1.71
N THR A 20 -1.04 -2.03 -2.57
CA THR A 20 -2.00 -0.98 -2.18
C THR A 20 -2.94 -1.47 -1.09
N LYS A 21 -3.50 -2.69 -1.24
CA LYS A 21 -4.39 -3.29 -0.24
C LYS A 21 -3.65 -3.64 1.06
N GLU A 22 -2.43 -4.15 0.97
CA GLU A 22 -1.59 -4.44 2.15
C GLU A 22 -1.33 -3.18 2.96
N LYS A 23 -0.92 -2.08 2.31
CA LYS A 23 -0.73 -0.80 2.99
C LYS A 23 -2.00 -0.32 3.70
N ILE A 24 -3.16 -0.37 3.04
CA ILE A 24 -4.44 0.00 3.65
C ILE A 24 -4.77 -0.89 4.87
N CYS A 25 -4.44 -2.18 4.83
CA CYS A 25 -4.67 -3.09 5.94
C CYS A 25 -3.83 -2.69 7.16
N TYR A 26 -2.52 -2.50 6.97
CA TYR A 26 -1.62 -2.10 8.05
C TYR A 26 -1.93 -0.70 8.60
N GLU A 27 -2.36 0.25 7.75
CA GLU A 27 -2.84 1.56 8.22
C GLU A 27 -4.04 1.43 9.15
N LYS A 28 -5.01 0.56 8.81
CA LYS A 28 -6.18 0.30 9.66
C LYS A 28 -5.80 -0.38 10.96
N GLU A 29 -4.85 -1.31 10.94
CA GLU A 29 -4.34 -1.96 12.15
C GLU A 29 -3.64 -0.96 13.08
N ALA A 30 -2.83 -0.04 12.52
CA ALA A 30 -2.21 1.03 13.28
C ALA A 30 -3.23 2.00 13.89
N ASP A 31 -4.28 2.37 13.15
CA ASP A 31 -5.39 3.19 13.66
C ASP A 31 -6.12 2.48 14.83
N GLN A 32 -6.46 1.20 14.69
CA GLN A 32 -7.09 0.41 15.76
C GLN A 32 -6.20 0.29 17.00
N GLN A 33 -4.90 0.12 16.80
CA GLN A 33 -3.95 0.04 17.90
C GLN A 33 -3.79 1.38 18.62
N LYS A 34 -3.81 2.51 17.89
CA LYS A 34 -3.86 3.86 18.49
C LYS A 34 -5.11 4.07 19.33
N GLU A 35 -6.29 3.68 18.81
CA GLU A 35 -7.54 3.75 19.58
C GLU A 35 -7.48 2.89 20.85
N ARG A 36 -6.86 1.70 20.76
CA ARG A 36 -6.65 0.83 21.93
C ARG A 36 -5.74 1.47 22.96
N ILE A 37 -4.62 2.09 22.55
CA ILE A 37 -3.73 2.83 23.45
C ILE A 37 -4.49 3.97 24.13
N GLN A 38 -5.32 4.70 23.39
CA GLN A 38 -6.12 5.78 23.98
C GLN A 38 -7.09 5.25 25.03
N LYS A 39 -7.80 4.14 24.76
CA LYS A 39 -8.66 3.48 25.76
C LYS A 39 -7.89 3.05 27.00
N TYR A 40 -6.68 2.53 26.85
CA TYR A 40 -5.84 2.14 27.99
C TYR A 40 -5.48 3.34 28.86
N LYS A 41 -5.21 4.50 28.25
CA LYS A 41 -4.97 5.76 28.96
C LYS A 41 -6.24 6.25 29.68
N ASP A 42 -7.38 6.22 29.01
CA ASP A 42 -8.66 6.67 29.56
C ASP A 42 -9.14 5.77 30.72
N GLU A 43 -8.84 4.47 30.65
CA GLU A 43 -9.10 3.47 31.71
C GLU A 43 -8.10 3.57 32.88
N GLY A 44 -7.06 4.40 32.77
CA GLY A 44 -6.04 4.57 33.81
C GLY A 44 -5.17 3.33 34.02
N LYS A 45 -4.91 2.55 32.97
CA LYS A 45 -3.98 1.41 33.03
C LYS A 45 -2.56 1.88 33.30
N ASP A 46 -1.74 0.95 33.79
CA ASP A 46 -0.36 1.27 34.13
C ASP A 46 0.48 1.59 32.88
N ASP A 47 1.60 2.28 33.13
CA ASP A 47 2.51 2.70 32.06
C ASP A 47 3.18 1.52 31.36
N ALA A 48 3.37 0.36 32.02
CA ALA A 48 3.97 -0.82 31.40
C ALA A 48 3.03 -1.44 30.35
N ASP A 49 1.73 -1.51 30.63
CA ASP A 49 0.70 -1.96 29.70
C ASP A 49 0.60 -1.00 28.50
N ILE A 50 0.61 0.32 28.75
CA ILE A 50 0.58 1.33 27.69
C ILE A 50 1.85 1.25 26.82
N ASN A 51 3.03 1.12 27.44
CA ASN A 51 4.30 1.00 26.73
C ASN A 51 4.34 -0.25 25.84
N LYS A 52 3.86 -1.39 26.35
CA LYS A 52 3.73 -2.61 25.55
C LYS A 52 2.80 -2.43 24.35
N GLN A 53 1.69 -1.72 24.51
CA GLN A 53 0.82 -1.42 23.36
C GLN A 53 1.47 -0.45 22.36
N ASN A 54 2.31 0.49 22.83
CA ASN A 54 3.09 1.36 21.95
C ASN A 54 4.14 0.58 21.15
N GLU A 55 4.80 -0.44 21.72
CA GLU A 55 5.72 -1.32 21.00
C GLU A 55 5.01 -2.02 19.83
N VAL A 56 3.83 -2.59 20.09
CA VAL A 56 2.98 -3.21 19.05
C VAL A 56 2.58 -2.20 17.96
N LEU A 57 2.30 -0.95 18.35
CA LEU A 57 2.05 0.12 17.37
C LEU A 57 3.29 0.37 16.50
N GLN A 58 4.49 0.44 17.10
CA GLN A 58 5.73 0.67 16.34
C GLN A 58 6.00 -0.45 15.32
N GLU A 59 5.71 -1.71 15.67
CA GLU A 59 5.82 -2.84 14.72
C GLU A 59 4.88 -2.64 13.52
N SER A 60 3.62 -2.24 13.79
CA SER A 60 2.64 -1.95 12.74
C SER A 60 3.08 -0.80 11.84
N LEU A 61 3.65 0.27 12.42
CA LEU A 61 4.19 1.41 11.68
C LEU A 61 5.39 1.01 10.81
N ALA A 62 6.29 0.16 11.31
CA ALA A 62 7.41 -0.34 10.54
C ALA A 62 6.95 -1.11 9.28
N MET A 63 5.87 -1.89 9.40
CA MET A 63 5.26 -2.60 8.26
C MET A 63 4.66 -1.66 7.23
N ILE A 64 4.02 -0.56 7.66
CA ILE A 64 3.50 0.48 6.74
C ILE A 64 4.65 1.10 5.93
N ILE A 65 5.79 1.38 6.56
CA ILE A 65 6.97 1.97 5.89
C ILE A 65 7.55 1.01 4.85
N ASP A 66 7.67 -0.29 5.16
CA ASP A 66 8.14 -1.29 4.20
C ASP A 66 7.16 -1.43 3.01
N CYS A 67 5.86 -1.52 3.28
CA CYS A 67 4.83 -1.58 2.25
C CYS A 67 4.86 -0.35 1.34
N GLN A 68 5.02 0.84 1.92
CA GLN A 68 5.14 2.10 1.20
C GLN A 68 6.35 2.10 0.24
N ARG A 69 7.51 1.63 0.70
CA ARG A 69 8.71 1.53 -0.15
C ARG A 69 8.49 0.56 -1.31
N ARG A 70 7.91 -0.61 -1.05
CA ARG A 70 7.61 -1.61 -2.07
C ARG A 70 6.57 -1.11 -3.08
N LEU A 71 5.51 -0.46 -2.59
CA LEU A 71 4.47 0.13 -3.42
C LEU A 71 5.04 1.23 -4.32
N SER A 72 5.86 2.13 -3.78
CA SER A 72 6.52 3.19 -4.55
C SER A 72 7.34 2.62 -5.71
N LYS A 73 8.16 1.60 -5.43
CA LYS A 73 8.97 0.95 -6.46
C LYS A 73 8.12 0.26 -7.53
N ALA A 74 7.08 -0.48 -7.13
CA ALA A 74 6.19 -1.16 -8.06
C ALA A 74 5.35 -0.17 -8.89
N PHE A 75 4.95 0.96 -8.29
CA PHE A 75 4.25 2.05 -8.96
C PHE A 75 5.12 2.66 -10.05
N GLN A 76 6.36 3.04 -9.73
CA GLN A 76 7.31 3.61 -10.69
C GLN A 76 7.63 2.64 -11.83
N GLU A 77 7.78 1.35 -11.51
CA GLU A 77 8.02 0.32 -12.51
C GLU A 77 6.83 0.19 -13.47
N LEU A 78 5.59 0.13 -12.95
CA LEU A 78 4.40 0.04 -13.78
C LEU A 78 4.19 1.33 -14.61
N GLU A 79 4.45 2.51 -14.04
CA GLU A 79 4.37 3.78 -14.75
C GLU A 79 5.39 3.84 -15.91
N THR A 80 6.59 3.31 -15.71
CA THR A 80 7.61 3.24 -16.76
C THR A 80 7.16 2.30 -17.89
N ILE A 81 6.66 1.11 -17.55
CA ILE A 81 6.13 0.16 -18.55
C ILE A 81 5.00 0.78 -19.36
N LEU A 82 4.08 1.52 -18.73
CA LEU A 82 3.00 2.19 -19.45
C LEU A 82 3.49 3.27 -20.43
N LYS A 83 4.56 3.98 -20.09
CA LYS A 83 5.19 4.97 -20.98
C LYS A 83 5.91 4.31 -22.16
N ASP A 84 6.55 3.18 -21.93
CA ASP A 84 7.29 2.46 -22.97
C ASP A 84 6.35 1.70 -23.94
N GLU A 85 5.16 1.32 -23.47
CA GLU A 85 4.17 0.49 -24.18
C GLU A 85 2.90 1.29 -24.55
N GLU A 86 3.04 2.57 -24.92
CA GLU A 86 1.91 3.45 -25.30
C GLU A 86 1.09 2.93 -26.49
N ASP A 87 1.67 2.08 -27.33
CA ASP A 87 0.97 1.40 -28.43
C ASP A 87 -0.10 0.42 -27.94
N LEU A 88 -0.04 -0.01 -26.67
CA LEU A 88 -1.04 -0.88 -26.03
C LEU A 88 -2.18 -0.11 -25.35
N LYS A 89 -2.26 1.21 -25.48
CA LYS A 89 -3.22 2.07 -24.76
C LYS A 89 -4.70 1.72 -24.94
N GLU A 90 -5.04 1.07 -26.04
CA GLU A 90 -6.42 0.65 -26.35
C GLU A 90 -6.76 -0.74 -25.76
N THR A 91 -5.79 -1.43 -25.17
CA THR A 91 -6.02 -2.73 -24.51
C THR A 91 -6.64 -2.56 -23.14
N GLU A 92 -7.51 -3.50 -22.77
CA GLU A 92 -8.16 -3.51 -21.46
C GLU A 92 -7.13 -3.57 -20.32
N GLU A 93 -6.01 -4.29 -20.51
CA GLU A 93 -4.95 -4.39 -19.52
C GLU A 93 -4.22 -3.06 -19.28
N TYR A 94 -4.02 -2.25 -20.31
CA TYR A 94 -3.39 -0.94 -20.18
C TYR A 94 -4.29 0.05 -19.45
N ILE A 95 -5.58 0.07 -19.80
CA ILE A 95 -6.58 0.91 -19.12
C ILE A 95 -6.71 0.49 -17.65
N ALA A 96 -6.74 -0.82 -17.37
CA ALA A 96 -6.79 -1.34 -16.02
C ALA A 96 -5.53 -1.00 -15.20
N ALA A 97 -4.36 -1.02 -15.83
CA ALA A 97 -3.10 -0.62 -15.20
C ALA A 97 -3.09 0.86 -14.82
N ILE A 98 -3.58 1.75 -15.69
CA ILE A 98 -3.76 3.18 -15.39
C ILE A 98 -4.69 3.34 -14.19
N GLN A 99 -5.86 2.72 -14.21
CA GLN A 99 -6.82 2.84 -13.11
C GLN A 99 -6.20 2.40 -11.78
N ILE A 100 -5.43 1.31 -11.77
CA ILE A 100 -4.76 0.84 -10.56
C ILE A 100 -3.69 1.82 -10.08
N LEU A 101 -2.96 2.49 -10.97
CA LEU A 101 -2.06 3.57 -10.57
C LEU A 101 -2.83 4.75 -9.97
N GLU A 102 -3.94 5.16 -10.57
CA GLU A 102 -4.77 6.24 -10.02
C GLU A 102 -5.30 5.90 -8.62
N ASP A 103 -5.79 4.68 -8.42
CA ASP A 103 -6.26 4.17 -7.12
C ASP A 103 -5.13 4.06 -6.08
N ALA A 104 -3.92 3.69 -6.52
CA ALA A 104 -2.76 3.55 -5.65
C ALA A 104 -2.13 4.90 -5.27
N LYS A 105 -2.26 5.93 -6.12
CA LYS A 105 -1.66 7.26 -5.91
C LYS A 105 -2.03 7.95 -4.59
N PRO A 106 -3.30 8.00 -4.15
CA PRO A 106 -3.65 8.59 -2.86
C PRO A 106 -3.07 7.80 -1.68
N VAL A 107 -3.01 6.47 -1.81
CA VAL A 107 -2.41 5.59 -0.80
C VAL A 107 -0.89 5.77 -0.78
N LEU A 108 -0.24 5.99 -1.92
CA LEU A 108 1.18 6.27 -1.98
C LEU A 108 1.52 7.65 -1.38
N ASN A 109 0.68 8.66 -1.59
CA ASN A 109 0.96 10.01 -1.10
C ASN A 109 0.51 10.25 0.35
N SER A 110 -0.17 9.29 1.00
CA SER A 110 -0.55 9.42 2.40
C SER A 110 0.65 9.24 3.32
N TYR A 111 1.26 10.36 3.72
CA TYR A 111 2.21 10.45 4.84
C TYR A 111 1.46 10.52 6.17
N ARG A 112 0.58 9.55 6.44
CA ARG A 112 -0.27 9.58 7.64
C ARG A 112 0.49 9.29 8.94
N TYR A 113 1.78 8.98 8.87
CA TYR A 113 2.62 8.53 9.98
C TYR A 113 4.06 8.97 9.78
#